data_AF-A0A2V9V3T7-F1
#
_entry.id   AF-A0A2V9V3T7-F1
#
_cell.length_a   1.000
_cell.length_b   1.000
_cell.length_c   1.000
_cell.angle_alpha   90.00
_cell.angle_beta   90.00
_cell.angle_gamma   90.00
#
_symmetry.space_group_name_H-M   'P 1'
#
loop_
_entity.id
_entity.type
_entity.pdbx_description
1 polymer ?
#
loop_
_entity_poly.entity_id
_entity_poly.type
_entity_poly.pdbx_seq_one_letter_code
_entity_poly.pdbx_strand_id
1 'polypeptide(L)'
;AEAEREILRSAAGAAQLDTLKPALTGGDVIEMQETAAKVRVDDSLVSYALAIVRKTRESEFLSLGVSPRGSQMLYRAAQAMAFLEGRTYCTPEDFKPLVVPVFAHRVVVSGSYSSTLKKSDQAEQVMREIADSVAVPV
;
A
#
# COMPACT_ATOMS: atom_id res chain seq x y z
N ALA A 1 -19.86 17.21 -10.43
CA ALA A 1 -20.82 18.22 -10.92
C ALA A 1 -22.21 18.12 -10.26
N GLU A 2 -22.99 17.06 -10.46
CA GLU A 2 -24.36 16.96 -9.90
C GLU A 2 -24.36 16.61 -8.40
N ALA A 3 -23.60 15.59 -8.00
CA ALA A 3 -23.38 15.25 -6.59
C ALA A 3 -22.76 16.42 -5.78
N GLU A 4 -21.92 17.22 -6.42
CA GLU A 4 -21.24 18.37 -5.84
C GLU A 4 -22.19 19.56 -5.59
N ARG A 5 -23.14 19.76 -6.51
CA ARG A 5 -24.24 20.73 -6.34
C ARG A 5 -25.18 20.32 -5.23
N GLU A 6 -25.44 19.03 -5.09
CA GLU A 6 -26.28 18.47 -4.02
C GLU A 6 -25.64 18.68 -2.65
N ILE A 7 -24.33 18.45 -2.53
CA ILE A 7 -23.56 18.70 -1.30
C ILE A 7 -23.57 20.19 -0.91
N LEU A 8 -23.49 21.10 -1.88
CA LEU A 8 -23.49 22.56 -1.64
C LEU A 8 -24.87 23.14 -1.32
N ARG A 9 -25.96 22.49 -1.78
CA ARG A 9 -27.36 22.92 -1.54
C ARG A 9 -28.00 22.23 -0.36
N SER A 10 -27.52 21.05 0.01
CA SER A 10 -27.82 20.43 1.27
C SER A 10 -27.33 21.38 2.36
N ALA A 11 -28.27 21.97 3.11
CA ALA A 11 -27.97 22.38 4.47
C ALA A 11 -27.69 21.09 5.25
N ALA A 12 -26.49 20.54 5.08
CA ALA A 12 -26.04 19.27 5.67
C ALA A 12 -25.81 19.46 7.17
N GLY A 13 -26.87 19.84 7.87
CA GLY A 13 -26.98 19.85 9.31
C GLY A 13 -27.45 18.49 9.81
N ALA A 14 -27.36 18.30 11.12
CA ALA A 14 -27.62 17.08 11.87
C ALA A 14 -28.83 16.23 11.40
N ALA A 15 -29.88 16.84 10.83
CA ALA A 15 -31.07 16.13 10.33
C ALA A 15 -30.78 15.10 9.22
N GLN A 16 -29.73 15.27 8.40
CA GLN A 16 -29.37 14.28 7.38
C GLN A 16 -28.58 13.11 7.99
N LEU A 17 -27.90 13.33 9.12
CA LEU A 17 -27.19 12.28 9.88
C LEU A 17 -28.16 11.28 10.51
N ASP A 18 -29.35 11.72 10.92
CA ASP A 18 -30.38 10.86 11.51
C ASP A 18 -30.93 9.80 10.53
N THR A 19 -30.74 10.00 9.23
CA THR A 19 -31.21 9.08 8.18
C THR A 19 -30.11 8.19 7.61
N LEU A 20 -28.84 8.44 7.96
CA LEU A 20 -27.71 7.63 7.52
C LEU A 20 -27.78 6.25 8.16
N LYS A 21 -27.79 5.22 7.31
CA LYS A 21 -27.66 3.83 7.76
C LYS A 21 -26.19 3.42 7.74
N PRO A 22 -25.70 2.66 8.74
CA PRO A 22 -24.36 2.14 8.71
C PRO A 22 -24.18 1.22 7.49
N ALA A 23 -23.12 1.44 6.71
CA ALA A 23 -22.78 0.57 5.59
C ALA A 23 -22.19 -0.77 6.06
N LEU A 24 -21.49 -0.74 7.20
CA LEU A 24 -20.86 -1.88 7.86
C LEU A 24 -20.97 -1.69 9.37
N THR A 25 -21.05 -2.80 10.09
CA THR A 25 -20.87 -2.85 11.55
C THR A 25 -19.39 -3.01 11.91
N GLY A 26 -19.05 -2.80 13.18
CA GLY A 26 -17.70 -3.11 13.67
C GLY A 26 -17.35 -4.60 13.54
N GLY A 27 -18.35 -5.49 13.65
CA GLY A 27 -18.16 -6.93 13.45
C GLY A 27 -17.77 -7.25 12.01
N ASP A 28 -18.43 -6.62 11.05
CA ASP A 28 -18.15 -6.81 9.62
C ASP A 28 -16.69 -6.44 9.30
N VAL A 29 -16.16 -5.36 9.90
CA VAL A 29 -14.76 -4.95 9.71
C VAL A 29 -13.78 -6.00 10.24
N ILE A 30 -14.06 -6.58 11.41
CA ILE A 30 -13.21 -7.64 11.99
C ILE A 30 -13.26 -8.90 11.11
N GLU A 31 -14.44 -9.30 10.65
CA GLU A 31 -14.59 -10.44 9.74
C GLU A 31 -13.85 -10.23 8.41
N MET A 32 -13.91 -9.02 7.85
CA MET A 32 -13.14 -8.65 6.66
C MET A 32 -11.62 -8.73 6.90
N GLN A 33 -11.13 -8.27 8.04
CA GLN A 33 -9.70 -8.37 8.40
C GLN A 33 -9.25 -9.82 8.51
N GLU A 34 -10.04 -10.68 9.16
CA GLU A 34 -9.76 -12.11 9.29
C GLU A 34 -9.81 -12.83 7.94
N THR A 35 -10.74 -12.45 7.07
CA THR A 35 -10.89 -13.05 5.73
C THR A 35 -9.75 -12.64 4.81
N ALA A 36 -9.39 -11.36 4.80
CA ALA A 36 -8.23 -10.86 4.05
C ALA A 36 -6.94 -11.59 4.46
N ALA A 37 -6.73 -11.84 5.75
CA ALA A 37 -5.55 -12.56 6.24
C ALA A 37 -5.44 -14.02 5.73
N LYS A 38 -6.53 -14.62 5.23
CA LYS A 38 -6.58 -15.97 4.68
C LYS A 38 -6.30 -16.03 3.17
N VAL A 39 -6.19 -14.89 2.48
CA VAL A 39 -5.84 -14.84 1.06
C VAL A 39 -4.49 -15.52 0.84
N ARG A 40 -4.43 -16.46 -0.10
CA ARG A 40 -3.24 -17.26 -0.38
C ARG A 40 -2.16 -16.41 -1.06
N VAL A 41 -0.92 -16.53 -0.58
CA VAL A 41 0.25 -15.91 -1.20
C VAL A 41 1.26 -17.01 -1.50
N ASP A 42 1.61 -17.17 -2.77
CA ASP A 42 2.62 -18.14 -3.20
C ASP A 42 4.03 -17.72 -2.77
N ASP A 43 4.90 -18.70 -2.53
CA ASP A 43 6.28 -18.48 -2.09
C ASP A 43 7.10 -17.62 -3.07
N SER A 44 6.76 -17.66 -4.35
CA SER A 44 7.35 -16.80 -5.38
C SER A 44 7.07 -15.31 -5.12
N LEU A 45 5.86 -14.98 -4.67
CA LEU A 45 5.46 -13.61 -4.32
C LEU A 45 6.09 -13.17 -2.99
N VAL A 46 6.22 -14.08 -2.03
CA VAL A 46 6.97 -13.82 -0.78
C VAL A 46 8.42 -13.49 -1.12
N SER A 47 9.04 -14.29 -1.98
CA SER A 47 10.42 -14.09 -2.43
C SER A 47 10.58 -12.77 -3.20
N TYR A 48 9.61 -12.43 -4.06
CA TYR A 48 9.56 -11.15 -4.77
C TYR A 48 9.51 -9.95 -3.82
N ALA A 49 8.62 -9.98 -2.82
CA ALA A 49 8.51 -8.92 -1.81
C ALA A 49 9.81 -8.78 -0.99
N LEU A 50 10.43 -9.90 -0.62
CA LEU A 50 11.71 -9.89 0.09
C LEU A 50 12.88 -9.42 -0.77
N ALA A 51 12.87 -9.70 -2.07
CA ALA A 51 13.88 -9.20 -3.01
C ALA A 51 13.83 -7.66 -3.12
N ILE A 52 12.62 -7.08 -3.20
CA ILE A 52 12.43 -5.61 -3.13
C ILE A 52 13.00 -5.06 -1.82
N VAL A 53 12.61 -5.64 -0.69
CA VAL A 53 13.06 -5.19 0.64
C VAL A 53 14.59 -5.29 0.77
N ARG A 54 15.20 -6.36 0.25
CA ARG A 54 16.65 -6.54 0.23
C ARG A 54 17.33 -5.43 -0.58
N LYS A 55 16.82 -5.10 -1.78
CA LYS A 55 17.33 -3.99 -2.59
C LYS A 55 17.27 -2.65 -1.86
N THR A 56 16.26 -2.39 -1.03
CA THR A 56 16.23 -1.16 -0.21
C THR A 56 17.35 -1.07 0.82
N ARG A 57 17.86 -2.22 1.32
CA ARG A 57 18.92 -2.26 2.33
C ARG A 57 20.32 -2.21 1.71
N GLU A 58 20.44 -2.63 0.46
CA GLU A 58 21.69 -2.64 -0.31
C GLU A 58 21.89 -1.37 -1.15
N SER A 59 20.85 -0.53 -1.29
CA SER A 59 20.90 0.68 -2.10
C SER A 59 21.75 1.78 -1.46
N GLU A 60 22.74 2.30 -2.19
CA GLU A 60 23.54 3.47 -1.78
C GLU A 60 22.72 4.77 -1.72
N PHE A 61 21.56 4.80 -2.36
CA PHE A 61 20.64 5.94 -2.34
C PHE A 61 19.79 6.01 -1.08
N LEU A 62 19.84 4.98 -0.22
CA LEU A 62 19.13 4.95 1.05
C LEU A 62 20.13 4.81 2.21
N SER A 63 20.07 5.74 3.16
CA SER A 63 20.80 5.60 4.44
C SER A 63 20.06 4.71 5.43
N LEU A 64 18.75 4.49 5.23
CA LEU A 64 17.94 3.53 5.95
C LEU A 64 16.95 2.84 5.00
N GLY A 65 17.12 1.53 4.81
CA GLY A 65 16.20 0.68 4.06
C GLY A 65 15.00 0.17 4.87
N VAL A 66 14.16 -0.63 4.24
CA VAL A 66 12.91 -1.14 4.82
C VAL A 66 13.18 -2.21 5.89
N SER A 67 12.60 -2.03 7.07
CA SER A 67 12.69 -2.98 8.20
C SER A 67 11.81 -4.23 8.01
N PRO A 68 12.01 -5.31 8.79
CA PRO A 68 11.12 -6.48 8.78
C PRO A 68 9.64 -6.16 9.02
N ARG A 69 9.35 -5.08 9.75
CA ARG A 69 7.97 -4.61 9.93
C ARG A 69 7.37 -4.10 8.61
N GLY A 70 8.17 -3.45 7.77
CA GLY A 70 7.72 -3.01 6.44
C GLY A 70 7.34 -4.19 5.55
N SER A 71 8.17 -5.23 5.48
CA SER A 71 7.86 -6.43 4.66
C SER A 71 6.55 -7.10 5.08
N GLN A 72 6.27 -7.19 6.38
CA GLN A 72 4.99 -7.70 6.89
C GLN A 72 3.79 -6.83 6.49
N MET A 73 3.97 -5.49 6.49
CA MET A 73 2.90 -4.58 6.07
C MET A 73 2.61 -4.68 4.58
N LEU A 74 3.64 -4.84 3.73
CA LEU A 74 3.43 -5.05 2.29
C LEU A 74 2.67 -6.36 2.03
N TYR A 75 3.06 -7.44 2.72
CA TYR A 75 2.37 -8.73 2.60
C TYR A 75 0.88 -8.63 2.96
N ARG A 76 0.56 -8.02 4.11
CA ARG A 76 -0.84 -7.84 4.55
C ARG A 76 -1.63 -6.92 3.62
N ALA A 77 -1.00 -5.86 3.12
CA ALA A 77 -1.64 -4.93 2.19
C ALA A 77 -1.94 -5.60 0.85
N ALA A 78 -1.04 -6.46 0.35
CA ALA A 78 -1.28 -7.27 -0.84
C ALA A 78 -2.44 -8.25 -0.66
N GLN A 79 -2.51 -8.94 0.48
CA GLN A 79 -3.65 -9.80 0.82
C GLN A 79 -4.97 -9.01 0.86
N ALA A 80 -4.97 -7.83 1.46
CA ALA A 80 -6.14 -6.95 1.50
C ALA A 80 -6.55 -6.47 0.10
N MET A 81 -5.59 -6.14 -0.77
CA MET A 81 -5.85 -5.72 -2.15
C MET A 81 -6.50 -6.84 -2.96
N ALA A 82 -5.95 -8.06 -2.90
CA ALA A 82 -6.55 -9.21 -3.54
C ALA A 82 -7.97 -9.52 -3.01
N PHE A 83 -8.19 -9.40 -1.69
CA PHE A 83 -9.50 -9.56 -1.08
C PHE A 83 -10.52 -8.52 -1.59
N LEU A 84 -10.13 -7.25 -1.67
CA LEU A 84 -10.98 -6.16 -2.18
C LEU A 84 -11.34 -6.36 -3.65
N GLU A 85 -10.45 -6.98 -4.43
CA GLU A 85 -10.67 -7.39 -5.82
C GLU A 85 -11.46 -8.70 -5.95
N GLY A 86 -11.98 -9.26 -4.85
CA GLY A 86 -12.78 -10.49 -4.84
C GLY A 86 -11.98 -11.78 -5.11
N ARG A 87 -10.64 -11.72 -5.00
CA ARG A 87 -9.75 -12.86 -5.22
C ARG A 87 -9.36 -13.53 -3.90
N THR A 88 -9.12 -14.84 -3.98
CA THR A 88 -8.65 -15.66 -2.84
C THR A 88 -7.15 -15.95 -2.88
N TYR A 89 -6.45 -15.39 -3.86
CA TYR A 89 -5.01 -15.51 -4.03
C TYR A 89 -4.42 -14.19 -4.53
N CYS A 90 -3.18 -13.92 -4.13
CA CYS A 90 -2.44 -12.77 -4.61
C CYS A 90 -1.78 -13.04 -5.98
N THR A 91 -1.56 -11.96 -6.70
CA THR A 91 -0.82 -11.85 -7.94
C THR A 91 0.27 -10.78 -7.77
N PRO A 92 1.24 -10.65 -8.68
CA PRO A 92 2.25 -9.60 -8.58
C PRO A 92 1.68 -8.17 -8.56
N GLU A 93 0.52 -7.96 -9.19
CA GLU A 93 -0.19 -6.68 -9.21
C GLU A 93 -0.71 -6.25 -7.83
N ASP A 94 -0.82 -7.17 -6.87
CA ASP A 94 -1.16 -6.84 -5.48
C ASP A 94 0.02 -6.31 -4.68
N PHE A 95 1.25 -6.47 -5.18
CA PHE A 95 2.47 -6.06 -4.49
C PHE A 95 3.06 -4.80 -5.07
N LYS A 96 3.31 -4.77 -6.39
CA LYS A 96 4.10 -3.72 -7.03
C LYS A 96 3.54 -2.31 -6.82
N PRO A 97 2.22 -2.06 -6.98
CA PRO A 97 1.63 -0.74 -6.73
C PRO A 97 1.71 -0.30 -5.27
N LEU A 98 1.78 -1.25 -4.33
CA LEU A 98 1.82 -0.99 -2.90
C LEU A 98 3.22 -0.67 -2.37
N VAL A 99 4.28 -0.91 -3.14
CA VAL A 99 5.67 -0.67 -2.71
C VAL A 99 5.87 0.79 -2.27
N VAL A 100 5.43 1.75 -3.10
CA VAL A 100 5.59 3.18 -2.80
C VAL A 100 4.78 3.60 -1.56
N PRO A 101 3.44 3.42 -1.51
CA PRO A 101 2.65 3.87 -0.37
C PRO A 101 3.04 3.17 0.94
N VAL A 102 3.51 1.91 0.89
CA VAL A 102 3.93 1.18 2.09
C VAL A 102 5.35 1.55 2.53
N PHE A 103 6.29 1.83 1.63
CA PHE A 103 7.71 1.98 1.98
C PHE A 103 8.27 3.40 1.94
N ALA A 104 7.77 4.30 1.10
CA ALA A 104 8.40 5.61 0.88
C ALA A 104 8.54 6.43 2.18
N HIS A 105 7.55 6.34 3.07
CA HIS A 105 7.56 7.02 4.37
C HIS A 105 8.38 6.29 5.46
N ARG A 106 9.02 5.15 5.13
CA ARG A 106 9.75 4.27 6.05
C ARG A 106 11.25 4.18 5.75
N VAL A 107 11.71 4.84 4.70
CA VAL A 107 13.11 4.87 4.28
C VAL A 107 13.70 6.26 4.50
N VAL A 108 15.01 6.34 4.62
CA VAL A 108 15.73 7.62 4.67
C VAL A 108 16.62 7.69 3.45
N VAL A 109 16.37 8.68 2.59
CA VAL A 109 17.18 8.95 1.40
C VAL A 109 18.56 9.42 1.83
N SER A 110 19.60 8.86 1.21
CA SER A 110 20.99 9.25 1.43
C SER A 110 21.27 10.64 0.86
N GLY A 111 22.15 11.42 1.49
CA GLY A 111 22.60 12.70 0.96
C GLY A 111 23.37 12.61 -0.37
N SER A 112 23.82 11.39 -0.76
CA SER A 112 24.43 11.12 -2.06
C SER A 112 23.42 11.06 -3.20
N TYR A 113 22.13 10.89 -2.91
CA TYR A 113 21.09 10.88 -3.94
C TYR A 113 20.87 12.30 -4.46
N SER A 114 21.37 12.56 -5.67
CA SER A 114 21.26 13.87 -6.31
C SER A 114 19.91 14.02 -7.01
N SER A 115 19.07 14.92 -6.53
CA SER A 115 17.77 15.23 -7.14
C SER A 115 17.32 16.63 -6.75
N THR A 116 16.59 17.30 -7.65
CA THR A 116 15.95 18.60 -7.40
C THR A 116 14.60 18.47 -6.67
N LEU A 117 14.14 17.24 -6.47
CA LEU A 117 12.87 16.91 -5.83
C LEU A 117 12.89 17.22 -4.33
N LYS A 118 11.70 17.38 -3.74
CA LYS A 118 11.55 17.40 -2.28
C LYS A 118 11.85 16.01 -1.71
N LYS A 119 12.24 15.94 -0.43
CA LYS A 119 12.63 14.68 0.22
C LYS A 119 11.56 13.57 0.15
N SER A 120 10.28 13.91 0.25
CA SER A 120 9.17 12.94 0.08
C SER A 120 9.20 12.31 -1.30
N ASP A 121 9.31 13.15 -2.32
CA ASP A 121 9.23 12.75 -3.72
C ASP A 121 10.50 11.97 -4.13
N GLN A 122 11.65 12.29 -3.52
CA GLN A 122 12.88 11.51 -3.65
C GLN A 122 12.70 10.08 -3.13
N ALA A 123 12.10 9.90 -1.95
CA ALA A 123 11.88 8.57 -1.39
C ALA A 123 10.93 7.75 -2.26
N GLU A 124 9.86 8.37 -2.77
CA GLU A 124 8.97 7.71 -3.73
C GLU A 124 9.68 7.31 -5.01
N GLN A 125 10.51 8.19 -5.57
CA GLN A 125 11.26 7.94 -6.79
C GLN A 125 12.24 6.76 -6.63
N VAL A 126 13.06 6.77 -5.58
CA VAL A 126 13.98 5.66 -5.27
C VAL A 126 13.21 4.35 -5.09
N MET A 127 12.04 4.41 -4.44
CA MET A 127 11.22 3.21 -4.25
C MET A 127 10.63 2.66 -5.56
N ARG A 128 10.23 3.53 -6.50
CA ARG A 128 9.78 3.13 -7.83
C ARG A 128 10.91 2.45 -8.61
N GLU A 129 12.08 3.08 -8.64
CA GLU A 129 13.27 2.53 -9.32
C GLU A 129 13.66 1.16 -8.76
N ILE A 130 13.63 1.00 -7.44
CA ILE A 130 13.88 -0.29 -6.79
C ILE A 130 12.82 -1.32 -7.20
N ALA A 131 11.53 -0.97 -7.15
CA ALA A 131 10.44 -1.86 -7.51
C ALA A 131 10.54 -2.34 -8.97
N ASP A 132 10.92 -1.44 -9.87
CA ASP A 132 11.08 -1.74 -11.30
C ASP A 132 12.33 -2.56 -11.60
N SER A 133 13.36 -2.49 -10.74
CA SER A 133 14.59 -3.28 -10.90
C SER A 133 14.45 -4.76 -10.52
N VAL A 134 13.39 -5.13 -9.79
CA VAL A 134 13.17 -6.51 -9.34
C VAL A 134 12.29 -7.24 -10.35
N ALA A 135 12.77 -8.38 -10.86
CA ALA A 135 12.01 -9.19 -11.80
C ALA A 135 10.71 -9.70 -11.15
N VAL A 136 9.60 -9.48 -11.86
CA VAL A 136 8.28 -9.99 -11.48
C VAL A 136 8.26 -11.51 -11.70
N PRO A 137 7.82 -12.31 -10.72
CA PRO A 137 7.71 -13.76 -10.90
C PRO A 137 6.67 -14.10 -11.98
N VAL A 138 6.96 -15.15 -12.75
CA VAL A 138 6.12 -15.68 -13.84
C VAL A 138 5.17 -16.74 -13.33
#